data_AF-A0A535SZM1-F1
#
_entry.id   AF-A0A535SZM1-F1
#
_cell.length_a   1.000
_cell.length_b   1.000
_cell.length_c   1.000
_cell.angle_alpha   90.00
_cell.angle_beta   90.00
_cell.angle_gamma   90.00
#
_symmetry.space_group_name_H-M   'P 1'
#
loop_
_entity.id
_entity.type
_entity.pdbx_description
1 polymer ?
#
loop_
_entity_poly.entity_id
_entity_poly.type
_entity_poly.pdbx_seq_one_letter_code
_entity_poly.pdbx_strand_id
1 'polypeptide(L)'
;MVSSRSARATRSGVALSPWRPGSSPSSTSSDSTNSGIGSPGAGFGVATVPHTIYVLDAIAAAQALSEIGYLLRQDPKEVFRAKAFSAAAWSLALQRPDLEALHRDGKLTSIEGVGAGIAKVLAELVEASQSRYLARLREEMKQPTRDDESGLDFKSYQGDIHSHTEWSDGRATMLEMAKGAKALGYHYLGITDHSPRIKVVNGLDAERLVAQSREMAQVQSQVEGLTLLQGIEVDILEDGALDLPDAVLEILDVVIASPHVKLRQDPAAMTERMLRAAAHPHVDVIGHPTGRRPGSREGATYDFEAVFKEAAKNGVALEIDCDPARMDLSPEMARLAYESGCNFVVDADAHAPAEFAYVPMALWMARRAGIPQDRILNFRPLDELTMAFER
;
A
#
# COMPACT_ATOMS: atom_id res chain seq x y z
N MET A 1 -36.26 -1.83 -10.76
CA MET A 1 -35.37 -1.19 -9.79
C MET A 1 -34.04 -1.01 -10.50
N VAL A 2 -33.74 0.22 -10.93
CA VAL A 2 -32.43 0.56 -11.51
C VAL A 2 -31.50 0.77 -10.31
N SER A 3 -30.42 -0.01 -10.23
CA SER A 3 -29.45 0.02 -9.13
C SER A 3 -28.89 1.44 -8.95
N SER A 4 -28.93 1.97 -7.72
CA SER A 4 -28.51 3.33 -7.37
C SER A 4 -27.00 3.57 -7.50
N ARG A 5 -26.20 2.53 -7.78
CA ARG A 5 -24.73 2.62 -7.87
C ARG A 5 -24.17 3.21 -9.16
N SER A 6 -24.98 3.38 -10.21
CA SER A 6 -24.52 3.97 -11.49
C SER A 6 -24.07 5.44 -11.37
N ALA A 7 -24.26 6.09 -10.21
CA ALA A 7 -23.84 7.47 -9.97
C ALA A 7 -22.33 7.62 -9.72
N ARG A 8 -21.64 6.63 -9.12
CA ARG A 8 -20.19 6.68 -8.82
C ARG A 8 -19.36 6.83 -10.11
N ALA A 9 -19.63 6.00 -11.12
CA ALA A 9 -18.95 6.03 -12.42
C ALA A 9 -19.12 7.33 -13.25
N THR A 10 -20.12 8.18 -12.96
CA THR A 10 -20.37 9.38 -13.79
C THR A 10 -19.50 10.59 -13.44
N ARG A 11 -18.75 10.57 -12.32
CA ARG A 11 -17.89 11.69 -11.92
C ARG A 11 -16.46 11.60 -12.46
N SER A 12 -15.97 10.42 -12.83
CA SER A 12 -14.61 10.21 -13.34
C SER A 12 -14.40 10.65 -14.80
N GLY A 13 -15.40 11.23 -15.47
CA GLY A 13 -15.38 11.44 -16.92
C GLY A 13 -15.72 12.85 -17.46
N VAL A 14 -16.02 13.86 -16.63
CA VAL A 14 -16.38 15.18 -17.18
C VAL A 14 -15.14 16.07 -17.36
N ALA A 15 -14.32 15.71 -18.36
CA ALA A 15 -13.44 16.67 -19.00
C ALA A 15 -14.26 17.44 -20.04
N LEU A 16 -14.56 18.71 -19.77
CA LEU A 16 -15.08 19.63 -20.80
C LEU A 16 -14.01 19.79 -21.89
N SER A 17 -14.23 19.14 -23.03
CA SER A 17 -13.31 19.14 -24.17
C SER A 17 -13.27 20.51 -24.86
N PRO A 18 -12.10 21.12 -25.10
CA PRO A 18 -11.99 22.24 -26.01
C PRO A 18 -11.79 21.73 -27.45
N TRP A 19 -12.79 22.03 -28.27
CA TRP A 19 -12.82 22.01 -29.73
C TRP A 19 -11.45 22.18 -30.42
N ARG A 20 -11.13 21.30 -31.38
CA ARG A 20 -10.14 21.54 -32.45
C ARG A 20 -10.73 21.13 -33.81
N PRO A 21 -10.56 21.94 -34.87
CA PRO A 21 -10.85 21.49 -36.23
C PRO A 21 -9.62 20.80 -36.81
N GLY A 22 -9.85 19.70 -37.52
CA GLY A 22 -8.82 18.89 -38.17
C GLY A 22 -8.49 19.30 -39.60
N SER A 23 -7.42 18.68 -40.13
CA SER A 23 -7.34 18.07 -41.47
C SER A 23 -5.91 17.56 -41.74
N SER A 24 -5.80 16.28 -42.11
CA SER A 24 -4.62 15.56 -42.63
C SER A 24 -4.48 15.78 -44.17
N PRO A 25 -3.76 14.95 -44.98
CA PRO A 25 -2.50 14.18 -44.83
C PRO A 25 -1.56 14.28 -46.08
N SER A 26 -0.37 13.67 -46.04
CA SER A 26 0.37 13.01 -47.16
C SER A 26 1.80 12.66 -46.67
N SER A 27 2.56 11.66 -47.12
CA SER A 27 2.38 10.52 -48.03
C SER A 27 3.66 9.64 -47.98
N THR A 28 3.47 8.31 -48.02
CA THR A 28 4.22 7.28 -48.80
C THR A 28 5.74 7.05 -48.73
N SER A 29 6.05 5.74 -48.60
CA SER A 29 7.07 4.92 -49.33
C SER A 29 8.55 5.08 -48.90
N SER A 30 9.43 4.07 -48.95
CA SER A 30 9.47 2.73 -49.57
C SER A 30 10.65 1.92 -48.99
N ASP A 31 10.53 0.59 -49.05
CA ASP A 31 11.55 -0.48 -49.22
C ASP A 31 13.06 -0.16 -49.13
N SER A 32 13.81 -1.06 -48.49
CA SER A 32 14.60 -2.06 -49.24
C SER A 32 15.38 -3.04 -48.35
N THR A 33 15.46 -4.25 -48.90
CA THR A 33 16.16 -5.47 -48.50
C THR A 33 17.68 -5.36 -48.46
N ASN A 34 18.38 -6.10 -47.58
CA ASN A 34 19.42 -7.03 -48.05
C ASN A 34 19.83 -8.08 -46.99
N SER A 35 20.07 -9.29 -47.50
CA SER A 35 20.55 -10.51 -46.85
C SER A 35 22.06 -10.71 -47.06
N GLY A 36 22.76 -11.43 -46.17
CA GLY A 36 24.13 -11.89 -46.46
C GLY A 36 24.86 -12.59 -45.31
N ILE A 37 25.14 -13.88 -45.51
CA ILE A 37 25.78 -14.88 -44.63
C ILE A 37 27.33 -14.77 -44.65
N GLY A 38 28.01 -15.15 -43.55
CA GLY A 38 29.43 -15.55 -43.56
C GLY A 38 30.07 -15.82 -42.19
N SER A 39 30.34 -17.09 -41.85
CA SER A 39 31.20 -17.57 -40.74
C SER A 39 32.68 -17.70 -41.19
N PRO A 40 33.66 -18.25 -40.42
CA PRO A 40 33.85 -18.41 -38.96
C PRO A 40 35.22 -17.89 -38.48
N GLY A 41 35.41 -17.69 -37.16
CA GLY A 41 36.73 -17.36 -36.59
C GLY A 41 36.87 -17.89 -35.16
N ALA A 42 37.73 -18.89 -34.99
CA ALA A 42 38.12 -19.42 -33.69
C ALA A 42 38.97 -18.39 -32.92
N GLY A 43 38.59 -18.08 -31.68
CA GLY A 43 39.33 -17.21 -30.79
C GLY A 43 39.05 -17.59 -29.34
N PHE A 44 40.13 -17.85 -28.59
CA PHE A 44 40.14 -18.21 -27.18
C PHE A 44 39.24 -17.30 -26.34
N GLY A 45 38.12 -17.83 -25.88
CA GLY A 45 37.26 -17.17 -24.90
C GLY A 45 37.72 -17.54 -23.50
N VAL A 46 38.40 -16.61 -22.82
CA VAL A 46 38.45 -16.59 -21.36
C VAL A 46 37.01 -16.71 -20.87
N ALA A 47 36.72 -17.70 -20.02
CA ALA A 47 35.43 -17.83 -19.36
C ALA A 47 35.23 -16.58 -18.50
N THR A 48 34.64 -15.54 -19.10
CA THR A 48 34.00 -14.47 -18.37
C THR A 48 32.82 -15.12 -17.70
N VAL A 49 32.97 -15.44 -16.41
CA VAL A 49 31.82 -15.75 -15.58
C VAL A 49 30.96 -14.49 -15.67
N PRO A 50 29.75 -14.53 -16.23
CA PRO A 50 28.88 -13.38 -16.18
C PRO A 50 28.64 -13.11 -14.70
N HIS A 51 29.31 -12.09 -14.14
CA HIS A 51 28.79 -11.44 -12.97
C HIS A 51 27.53 -10.78 -13.47
N THR A 52 26.42 -11.49 -13.36
CA THR A 52 25.11 -10.87 -13.40
C THR A 52 25.16 -9.80 -12.32
N ILE A 53 25.36 -8.55 -12.73
CA ILE A 53 25.28 -7.41 -11.84
C ILE A 53 23.80 -7.34 -11.48
N TYR A 54 23.45 -7.90 -10.33
CA TYR A 54 22.14 -7.69 -9.75
C TYR A 54 22.12 -6.24 -9.32
N VAL A 55 21.54 -5.38 -10.17
CA VAL A 55 21.26 -4.00 -9.80
C VAL A 55 20.29 -4.06 -8.62
N LEU A 56 20.82 -3.89 -7.41
CA LEU A 56 20.00 -3.88 -6.21
C LEU A 56 19.14 -2.62 -6.26
N ASP A 57 17.85 -2.81 -6.53
CA ASP A 57 16.86 -1.76 -6.45
C ASP A 57 16.81 -1.20 -5.02
N ALA A 58 16.84 0.13 -4.88
CA ALA A 58 16.68 0.80 -3.59
C ALA A 58 15.38 0.38 -2.88
N ILE A 59 14.34 0.03 -3.63
CA ILE A 59 13.09 -0.52 -3.09
C ILE A 59 13.31 -1.91 -2.49
N ALA A 60 14.07 -2.80 -3.15
CA ALA A 60 14.38 -4.12 -2.62
C ALA A 60 15.22 -4.03 -1.35
N ALA A 61 16.17 -3.10 -1.31
CA ALA A 61 16.92 -2.81 -0.10
C ALA A 61 16.03 -2.25 1.02
N ALA A 62 15.12 -1.31 0.70
CA ALA A 62 14.15 -0.79 1.65
C ALA A 62 13.24 -1.90 2.21
N GLN A 63 12.78 -2.85 1.38
CA GLN A 63 12.01 -4.02 1.83
C GLN A 63 12.77 -4.83 2.87
N ALA A 64 14.05 -5.15 2.60
CA ALA A 64 14.88 -5.88 3.54
C ALA A 64 15.09 -5.12 4.86
N LEU A 65 15.32 -3.80 4.80
CA LEU A 65 15.45 -2.98 6.00
C LEU A 65 14.13 -2.88 6.79
N SER A 66 12.99 -2.77 6.11
CA SER A 66 11.66 -2.76 6.73
C SER A 66 11.37 -4.07 7.46
N GLU A 67 11.69 -5.21 6.84
CA GLU A 67 11.54 -6.52 7.48
C GLU A 67 12.43 -6.66 8.72
N ILE A 68 13.68 -6.21 8.66
CA ILE A 68 14.54 -6.16 9.84
C ILE A 68 13.88 -5.33 10.94
N GLY A 69 13.34 -4.15 10.59
CA GLY A 69 12.62 -3.28 11.51
C GLY A 69 11.42 -3.99 12.16
N TYR A 70 10.66 -4.74 11.37
CA TYR A 70 9.54 -5.55 11.85
C TYR A 70 9.97 -6.63 12.84
N LEU A 71 10.93 -7.47 12.44
CA LEU A 71 11.41 -8.60 13.26
C LEU A 71 11.96 -8.11 14.60
N LEU A 72 12.71 -7.00 14.59
CA LEU A 72 13.24 -6.39 15.81
C LEU A 72 12.14 -5.83 16.72
N ARG A 73 11.04 -5.32 16.17
CA ARG A 73 9.95 -4.73 16.97
C ARG A 73 9.24 -5.76 17.86
N GLN A 74 9.40 -7.05 17.56
CA GLN A 74 8.84 -8.12 18.38
C GLN A 74 9.58 -8.28 19.72
N ASP A 75 10.82 -7.79 19.86
CA ASP A 75 11.52 -7.68 21.14
C ASP A 75 11.44 -6.24 21.68
N PRO A 76 10.77 -6.01 22.84
CA PRO A 76 10.70 -4.69 23.47
C PRO A 76 12.06 -4.03 23.73
N LYS A 77 13.15 -4.80 23.80
CA LYS A 77 14.52 -4.27 24.00
C LYS A 77 15.10 -3.65 22.72
N GLU A 78 14.58 -3.99 21.55
CA GLU A 78 15.13 -3.60 20.25
C GLU A 78 14.36 -2.42 19.61
N VAL A 79 13.42 -1.79 20.32
CA VAL A 79 12.54 -0.73 19.80
C VAL A 79 13.31 0.41 19.12
N PHE A 80 14.43 0.86 19.68
CA PHE A 80 15.23 1.94 19.07
C PHE A 80 15.90 1.49 17.78
N ARG A 81 16.38 0.24 17.73
CA ARG A 81 17.02 -0.32 16.55
C ARG A 81 15.99 -0.58 15.44
N ALA A 82 14.82 -1.11 15.81
CA ALA A 82 13.68 -1.26 14.91
C ALA A 82 13.32 0.09 14.24
N LYS A 83 13.22 1.17 15.03
CA LYS A 83 12.99 2.52 14.51
C LYS A 83 14.09 2.99 13.56
N ALA A 84 15.36 2.73 13.86
CA ALA A 84 16.46 3.11 12.98
C ALA A 84 16.41 2.38 11.62
N PHE A 85 16.10 1.08 11.61
CA PHE A 85 15.92 0.33 10.37
C PHE A 85 14.73 0.83 9.55
N SER A 86 13.58 1.08 10.18
CA SER A 86 12.43 1.69 9.51
C SER A 86 12.76 3.07 8.92
N ALA A 87 13.51 3.92 9.65
CA ALA A 87 13.93 5.23 9.19
C ALA A 87 14.96 5.19 8.04
N ALA A 88 15.79 4.16 7.96
CA ALA A 88 16.69 3.98 6.81
C ALA A 88 15.95 3.42 5.59
N ALA A 89 15.04 2.44 5.80
CA ALA A 89 14.17 1.93 4.74
C ALA A 89 13.39 3.08 4.09
N TRP A 90 12.86 3.95 4.94
CA TRP A 90 12.23 5.22 4.60
C TRP A 90 13.08 6.06 3.62
N SER A 91 14.31 6.42 4.03
CA SER A 91 15.21 7.23 3.20
C SER A 91 15.54 6.58 1.86
N LEU A 92 15.73 5.26 1.84
CA LEU A 92 16.06 4.53 0.61
C LEU A 92 14.90 4.56 -0.39
N ALA A 93 13.68 4.30 0.07
CA ALA A 93 12.53 4.22 -0.80
C ALA A 93 12.13 5.61 -1.35
N LEU A 94 12.36 6.69 -0.58
CA LEU A 94 12.16 8.06 -1.03
C LEU A 94 13.22 8.51 -2.04
N GLN A 95 14.50 8.42 -1.67
CA GLN A 95 15.58 9.02 -2.44
C GLN A 95 15.99 8.17 -3.65
N ARG A 96 15.65 6.88 -3.63
CA ARG A 96 16.04 5.86 -4.61
C ARG A 96 17.52 5.99 -5.03
N PRO A 97 18.47 6.01 -4.08
CA PRO A 97 19.87 6.23 -4.38
C PRO A 97 20.47 5.05 -5.16
N ASP A 98 21.52 5.31 -5.93
CA ASP A 98 22.36 4.26 -6.52
C ASP A 98 23.22 3.61 -5.42
N LEU A 99 22.70 2.52 -4.85
CA LEU A 99 23.35 1.81 -3.74
C LEU A 99 24.67 1.17 -4.16
N GLU A 100 24.82 0.77 -5.43
CA GLU A 100 26.07 0.19 -5.93
C GLU A 100 27.17 1.24 -6.01
N ALA A 101 26.85 2.42 -6.56
CA ALA A 101 27.80 3.53 -6.64
C ALA A 101 28.22 3.99 -5.24
N LEU A 102 27.25 4.13 -4.31
CA LEU A 102 27.55 4.50 -2.94
C LEU A 102 28.37 3.44 -2.19
N HIS A 103 28.12 2.15 -2.43
CA HIS A 103 28.92 1.06 -1.87
C HIS A 103 30.35 1.08 -2.40
N ARG A 104 30.53 1.20 -3.72
CA ARG A 104 31.84 1.28 -4.38
C ARG A 104 32.69 2.44 -3.85
N ASP A 105 32.06 3.57 -3.56
CA ASP A 105 32.70 4.77 -3.03
C ASP A 105 32.90 4.75 -1.51
N GLY A 106 32.39 3.73 -0.79
CA GLY A 106 32.41 3.69 0.68
C GLY A 106 31.53 4.76 1.34
N LYS A 107 30.47 5.22 0.66
CA LYS A 107 29.60 6.34 1.05
C LYS A 107 28.19 5.92 1.46
N LEU A 108 27.91 4.65 1.72
CA LEU A 108 26.57 4.23 2.17
C LEU A 108 26.07 4.99 3.41
N THR A 109 26.97 5.42 4.30
CA THR A 109 26.63 6.22 5.49
C THR A 109 26.33 7.69 5.19
N SER A 110 26.43 8.15 3.94
CA SER A 110 25.98 9.49 3.55
C SER A 110 24.46 9.55 3.34
N ILE A 111 23.79 8.40 3.24
CA ILE A 111 22.34 8.33 3.18
C ILE A 111 21.78 8.67 4.56
N GLU A 112 20.80 9.56 4.60
CA GLU A 112 20.14 9.97 5.84
C GLU A 112 19.54 8.75 6.58
N GLY A 113 19.79 8.64 7.89
CA GLY A 113 19.32 7.52 8.71
C GLY A 113 20.17 6.25 8.60
N VAL A 114 21.14 6.17 7.68
CA VAL A 114 22.01 4.99 7.52
C VAL A 114 23.25 5.10 8.39
N GLY A 115 23.21 4.47 9.58
CA GLY A 115 24.36 4.27 10.44
C GLY A 115 25.24 3.08 10.02
N ALA A 116 26.41 2.92 10.65
CA ALA A 116 27.38 1.87 10.30
C ALA A 116 26.81 0.44 10.28
N GLY A 117 25.91 0.11 11.21
CA GLY A 117 25.24 -1.20 11.24
C GLY A 117 24.30 -1.43 10.05
N ILE A 118 23.57 -0.40 9.63
CA ILE A 118 22.67 -0.45 8.48
C ILE A 118 23.46 -0.45 7.18
N ALA A 119 24.52 0.37 7.09
CA ALA A 119 25.44 0.37 5.96
C ALA A 119 26.06 -1.03 5.72
N LYS A 120 26.38 -1.77 6.79
CA LYS A 120 26.85 -3.15 6.68
C LYS A 120 25.79 -4.07 6.05
N VAL A 121 24.52 -3.93 6.45
CA VAL A 121 23.41 -4.69 5.85
C VAL A 121 23.24 -4.34 4.37
N LEU A 122 23.30 -3.06 4.02
CA LEU A 122 23.20 -2.59 2.63
C LEU A 122 24.36 -3.11 1.77
N ALA A 123 25.59 -3.08 2.29
CA ALA A 123 26.76 -3.66 1.62
C ALA A 123 26.56 -5.16 1.33
N GLU A 124 26.06 -5.93 2.31
CA GLU A 124 25.74 -7.35 2.10
C GLU A 124 24.70 -7.58 1.01
N LEU A 125 23.65 -6.75 0.99
CA LEU A 125 22.61 -6.82 -0.04
C LEU A 125 23.17 -6.47 -1.43
N VAL A 126 24.04 -5.47 -1.54
CA VAL A 126 24.68 -5.10 -2.82
C VAL A 126 25.61 -6.20 -3.31
N GLU A 127 26.42 -6.79 -2.42
CA GLU A 127 27.43 -7.79 -2.80
C GLU A 127 26.85 -9.18 -3.08
N ALA A 128 25.82 -9.58 -2.33
CA ALA A 128 25.34 -10.96 -2.31
C ALA A 128 23.82 -11.10 -2.51
N SER A 129 23.09 -9.98 -2.72
CA SER A 129 21.61 -9.97 -2.76
C SER A 129 20.96 -10.58 -1.50
N GLN A 130 21.72 -10.69 -0.40
CA GLN A 130 21.31 -11.34 0.84
C GLN A 130 21.97 -10.65 2.03
N SER A 131 21.24 -10.52 3.14
CA SER A 131 21.82 -10.09 4.42
C SER A 131 21.88 -11.24 5.42
N ARG A 132 23.07 -11.45 5.98
CA ARG A 132 23.28 -12.42 7.08
C ARG A 132 22.53 -11.99 8.34
N TYR A 133 22.43 -10.68 8.57
CA TYR A 133 21.72 -10.14 9.72
C TYR A 133 20.22 -10.42 9.63
N LEU A 134 19.62 -10.18 8.46
CA LEU A 134 18.21 -10.51 8.21
C LEU A 134 17.96 -12.02 8.29
N ALA A 135 18.80 -12.85 7.67
CA ALA A 135 18.67 -14.31 7.72
C ALA A 135 18.70 -14.84 9.17
N ARG A 136 19.59 -14.30 10.02
CA ARG A 136 19.65 -14.66 11.44
C ARG A 136 18.38 -14.26 12.19
N LEU A 137 17.85 -13.04 11.97
CA LEU A 137 16.60 -12.61 12.61
C LEU A 137 15.42 -13.48 12.17
N ARG A 138 15.34 -13.83 10.88
CA ARG A 138 14.34 -14.76 10.35
C ARG A 138 14.39 -16.10 11.08
N GLU A 139 15.57 -16.68 11.28
CA GLU A 139 15.73 -17.95 12.01
C GLU A 139 15.31 -17.81 13.49
N GLU A 140 15.81 -16.78 14.18
CA GLU A 140 15.52 -16.53 15.61
C GLU A 140 14.02 -16.36 15.86
N MET A 141 13.33 -15.67 14.95
CA MET A 141 11.89 -15.42 15.03
C MET A 141 11.05 -16.54 14.42
N LYS A 142 11.67 -17.61 13.91
CA LYS A 142 11.01 -18.72 13.19
C LYS A 142 10.18 -18.24 11.98
N GLN A 143 10.71 -17.24 11.28
CA GLN A 143 10.14 -16.65 10.07
C GLN A 143 11.10 -16.78 8.87
N PRO A 144 11.49 -17.99 8.42
CA PRO A 144 12.36 -18.14 7.26
C PRO A 144 11.70 -17.63 5.98
N THR A 145 12.52 -17.17 5.03
CA THR A 145 12.11 -16.87 3.65
C THR A 145 11.44 -18.11 3.06
N ARG A 146 10.38 -17.93 2.26
CA ARG A 146 9.79 -19.06 1.52
C ARG A 146 10.14 -18.96 0.05
N ASP A 147 10.54 -20.08 -0.56
CA ASP A 147 10.84 -20.15 -1.99
C ASP A 147 9.58 -19.96 -2.87
N ASP A 148 8.38 -19.97 -2.26
CA ASP A 148 7.08 -19.72 -2.89
C ASP A 148 6.57 -18.28 -2.71
N GLU A 149 7.42 -17.36 -2.24
CA GLU A 149 7.06 -15.95 -2.09
C GLU A 149 6.59 -15.38 -3.45
N SER A 150 5.35 -14.89 -3.46
CA SER A 150 4.63 -14.44 -4.65
C SER A 150 5.42 -13.43 -5.48
N GLY A 151 5.34 -13.53 -6.81
CA GLY A 151 5.98 -12.62 -7.78
C GLY A 151 5.44 -11.18 -7.80
N LEU A 152 4.98 -10.66 -6.65
CA LEU A 152 4.51 -9.28 -6.49
C LEU A 152 5.64 -8.34 -6.84
N ASP A 153 5.46 -7.50 -7.86
CA ASP A 153 6.43 -6.46 -8.22
C ASP A 153 5.88 -5.09 -7.85
N PHE A 154 6.57 -4.36 -6.98
CA PHE A 154 6.16 -3.00 -6.60
C PHE A 154 6.02 -2.07 -7.81
N LYS A 155 6.74 -2.32 -8.91
CA LYS A 155 6.60 -1.54 -10.15
C LYS A 155 5.21 -1.65 -10.78
N SER A 156 4.46 -2.70 -10.46
CA SER A 156 3.09 -2.91 -10.95
C SER A 156 2.03 -2.32 -10.02
N TYR A 157 2.42 -1.84 -8.84
CA TYR A 157 1.52 -1.23 -7.86
C TYR A 157 0.93 0.07 -8.42
N GLN A 158 -0.40 0.16 -8.49
CA GLN A 158 -1.09 1.25 -9.20
C GLN A 158 -1.40 2.43 -8.28
N GLY A 159 -1.66 2.21 -6.99
CA GLY A 159 -1.95 3.30 -6.06
C GLY A 159 -2.40 2.83 -4.69
N ASP A 160 -2.37 3.77 -3.75
CA ASP A 160 -2.77 3.60 -2.36
C ASP A 160 -4.20 4.17 -2.16
N ILE A 161 -5.02 3.54 -1.33
CA ILE A 161 -6.40 3.96 -1.08
C ILE A 161 -6.67 4.37 0.37
N HIS A 162 -5.70 4.26 1.27
CA HIS A 162 -5.82 4.64 2.67
C HIS A 162 -4.77 5.68 3.04
N SER A 163 -5.17 6.95 3.07
CA SER A 163 -4.29 8.04 3.49
C SER A 163 -5.05 9.23 4.07
N HIS A 164 -4.37 9.95 4.94
CA HIS A 164 -4.92 11.01 5.78
C HIS A 164 -4.29 12.36 5.46
N THR A 165 -5.08 13.42 5.59
CA THR A 165 -4.67 14.80 5.33
C THR A 165 -4.92 15.66 6.57
N GLU A 166 -4.53 16.94 6.50
CA GLU A 166 -4.85 17.91 7.56
C GLU A 166 -6.37 18.14 7.80
N TRP A 167 -7.24 17.52 6.99
CA TRP A 167 -8.67 17.49 7.24
C TRP A 167 -9.05 16.68 8.48
N SER A 168 -8.26 15.66 8.84
CA SER A 168 -8.36 14.94 10.11
C SER A 168 -7.06 15.03 10.92
N ASP A 169 -6.27 13.96 10.96
CA ASP A 169 -5.01 13.87 11.73
C ASP A 169 -3.75 13.71 10.88
N GLY A 170 -3.87 13.86 9.56
CA GLY A 170 -2.73 13.98 8.67
C GLY A 170 -1.89 15.22 9.01
N ARG A 171 -0.60 15.14 8.69
CA ARG A 171 0.41 16.19 8.94
C ARG A 171 0.83 16.91 7.66
N ALA A 172 0.06 16.72 6.59
CA ALA A 172 0.31 17.31 5.29
C ALA A 172 -1.01 17.71 4.61
N THR A 173 -0.91 18.71 3.75
CA THR A 173 -2.00 19.13 2.89
C THR A 173 -2.34 18.03 1.88
N MET A 174 -3.57 18.05 1.36
CA MET A 174 -3.97 17.11 0.30
C MET A 174 -3.06 17.22 -0.95
N LEU A 175 -2.60 18.43 -1.28
CA LEU A 175 -1.69 18.66 -2.40
C LEU A 175 -0.31 18.02 -2.18
N GLU A 176 0.22 18.08 -0.97
CA GLU A 176 1.49 17.43 -0.62
C GLU A 176 1.38 15.91 -0.70
N MET A 177 0.27 15.33 -0.20
CA MET A 177 -0.02 13.90 -0.31
C MET A 177 -0.09 13.47 -1.78
N ALA A 178 -0.87 14.20 -2.60
CA ALA A 178 -1.00 13.93 -4.03
C ALA A 178 0.34 14.00 -4.78
N LYS A 179 1.18 15.00 -4.47
CA LYS A 179 2.53 15.12 -5.07
C LYS A 179 3.45 13.97 -4.65
N GLY A 180 3.40 13.53 -3.39
CA GLY A 180 4.17 12.39 -2.90
C GLY A 180 3.78 11.09 -3.59
N ALA A 181 2.48 10.79 -3.66
CA ALA A 181 1.96 9.64 -4.40
C ALA A 181 2.39 9.68 -5.88
N LYS A 182 2.28 10.85 -6.53
CA LYS A 182 2.70 11.01 -7.93
C LYS A 182 4.19 10.78 -8.14
N ALA A 183 5.04 11.25 -7.21
CA ALA A 183 6.49 11.04 -7.27
C ALA A 183 6.88 9.56 -7.16
N LEU A 184 6.05 8.74 -6.50
CA LEU A 184 6.23 7.29 -6.42
C LEU A 184 5.72 6.54 -7.66
N GLY A 185 5.00 7.23 -8.55
CA GLY A 185 4.45 6.67 -9.79
C GLY A 185 3.00 6.21 -9.68
N TYR A 186 2.28 6.57 -8.61
CA TYR A 186 0.88 6.15 -8.45
C TYR A 186 -0.03 6.80 -9.50
N HIS A 187 -1.03 6.03 -9.90
CA HIS A 187 -2.11 6.40 -10.82
C HIS A 187 -3.36 6.87 -10.08
N TYR A 188 -3.55 6.45 -8.82
CA TYR A 188 -4.60 6.95 -7.96
C TYR A 188 -4.14 7.06 -6.49
N LEU A 189 -4.85 7.89 -5.73
CA LEU A 189 -4.67 8.05 -4.28
C LEU A 189 -6.03 8.21 -3.59
N GLY A 190 -6.31 7.39 -2.59
CA GLY A 190 -7.47 7.55 -1.69
C GLY A 190 -7.22 8.60 -0.62
N ILE A 191 -8.12 9.58 -0.53
CA ILE A 191 -8.19 10.53 0.58
C ILE A 191 -9.28 10.03 1.52
N THR A 192 -8.89 9.43 2.64
CA THR A 192 -9.76 8.66 3.54
C THR A 192 -9.63 9.15 4.97
N ASP A 193 -9.72 10.46 5.16
CA ASP A 193 -9.72 11.06 6.49
C ASP A 193 -10.78 10.45 7.42
N HIS A 194 -10.56 10.56 8.74
CA HIS A 194 -11.42 9.92 9.73
C HIS A 194 -12.83 10.52 9.82
N SER A 195 -13.81 9.68 10.16
CA SER A 195 -15.14 10.11 10.64
C SER A 195 -15.12 10.70 12.08
N PRO A 196 -16.19 11.39 12.54
CA PRO A 196 -16.18 12.19 13.78
C PRO A 196 -15.98 11.44 15.11
N ARG A 197 -16.17 10.12 15.15
CA ARG A 197 -16.20 9.31 16.38
C ARG A 197 -14.94 9.48 17.20
N ILE A 198 -13.77 9.51 16.56
CA ILE A 198 -12.52 9.87 17.23
C ILE A 198 -12.51 11.38 17.45
N LYS A 199 -13.01 11.83 18.61
CA LYS A 199 -13.15 13.26 18.92
C LYS A 199 -11.84 14.07 18.86
N VAL A 200 -10.68 13.42 18.96
CA VAL A 200 -9.37 14.10 18.98
C VAL A 200 -8.79 14.35 17.59
N VAL A 201 -9.27 13.70 16.54
CA VAL A 201 -8.72 13.83 15.17
C VAL A 201 -9.51 14.80 14.30
N ASN A 202 -10.46 15.56 14.87
CA ASN A 202 -11.32 16.47 14.10
C ASN A 202 -11.91 15.75 12.86
N GLY A 203 -12.64 14.65 13.05
CA GLY A 203 -13.18 13.85 11.95
C GLY A 203 -14.28 14.55 11.14
N LEU A 204 -14.54 14.07 9.93
CA LEU A 204 -15.39 14.71 8.93
C LEU A 204 -16.83 14.19 9.00
N ASP A 205 -17.77 15.10 9.26
CA ASP A 205 -19.19 14.86 9.01
C ASP A 205 -19.52 15.12 7.52
N ALA A 206 -20.81 15.01 7.17
CA ALA A 206 -21.29 15.22 5.81
C ALA A 206 -20.96 16.62 5.25
N GLU A 207 -21.03 17.67 6.08
CA GLU A 207 -20.74 19.04 5.64
C GLU A 207 -19.25 19.22 5.35
N ARG A 208 -18.40 18.66 6.22
CA ARG A 208 -16.95 18.70 6.05
C ARG A 208 -16.47 17.86 4.89
N LEU A 209 -17.09 16.71 4.61
CA LEU A 209 -16.82 15.93 3.38
C LEU A 209 -17.15 16.73 2.11
N VAL A 210 -18.25 17.49 2.11
CA VAL A 210 -18.57 18.40 0.99
C VAL A 210 -17.50 19.48 0.86
N ALA A 211 -17.02 20.06 1.96
CA ALA A 211 -15.96 21.04 1.93
C ALA A 211 -14.64 20.46 1.39
N GLN A 212 -14.24 19.28 1.87
CA GLN A 212 -13.07 18.54 1.38
C GLN A 212 -13.17 18.24 -0.12
N SER A 213 -14.34 17.85 -0.63
CA SER A 213 -14.54 17.59 -2.06
C SER A 213 -14.22 18.80 -2.95
N ARG A 214 -14.46 20.03 -2.45
CA ARG A 214 -14.18 21.26 -3.19
C ARG A 214 -12.68 21.53 -3.25
N GLU A 215 -11.95 21.26 -2.18
CA GLU A 215 -10.48 21.32 -2.19
C GLU A 215 -9.91 20.22 -3.10
N MET A 216 -10.44 19.00 -3.01
CA MET A 216 -10.02 17.88 -3.84
C MET A 216 -10.13 18.21 -5.33
N ALA A 217 -11.22 18.86 -5.76
CA ALA A 217 -11.37 19.32 -7.14
C ALA A 217 -10.28 20.34 -7.55
N GLN A 218 -9.84 21.21 -6.63
CA GLN A 218 -8.75 22.15 -6.89
C GLN A 218 -7.39 21.43 -6.96
N VAL A 219 -7.13 20.48 -6.06
CA VAL A 219 -5.88 19.71 -6.04
C VAL A 219 -5.78 18.80 -7.26
N GLN A 220 -6.87 18.15 -7.66
CA GLN A 220 -6.94 17.29 -8.84
C GLN A 220 -6.49 18.01 -10.13
N SER A 221 -6.75 19.32 -10.23
CA SER A 221 -6.33 20.14 -11.37
C SER A 221 -4.82 20.50 -11.37
N GLN A 222 -4.13 20.29 -10.24
CA GLN A 222 -2.71 20.64 -10.05
C GLN A 222 -1.76 19.45 -10.18
N VAL A 223 -2.29 18.22 -10.22
CA VAL A 223 -1.48 16.99 -10.27
C VAL A 223 -1.92 16.13 -11.45
N GLU A 224 -1.19 16.25 -12.57
CA GLU A 224 -1.50 15.50 -13.79
C GLU A 224 -1.16 14.01 -13.64
N GLY A 225 -2.03 13.15 -14.19
CA GLY A 225 -1.80 11.70 -14.25
C GLY A 225 -1.88 10.99 -12.90
N LEU A 226 -2.60 11.55 -11.93
CA LEU A 226 -3.01 10.92 -10.67
C LEU A 226 -4.51 11.20 -10.49
N THR A 227 -5.30 10.21 -10.09
CA THR A 227 -6.71 10.41 -9.72
C THR A 227 -6.88 10.37 -8.21
N LEU A 228 -7.50 11.40 -7.64
CA LEU A 228 -7.88 11.39 -6.22
C LEU A 228 -9.24 10.72 -6.07
N LEU A 229 -9.31 9.73 -5.19
CA LEU A 229 -10.55 9.07 -4.79
C LEU A 229 -11.07 9.75 -3.51
N GLN A 230 -12.29 10.26 -3.54
CA GLN A 230 -12.92 10.79 -2.35
C GLN A 230 -13.42 9.64 -1.49
N GLY A 231 -12.79 9.41 -0.34
CA GLY A 231 -13.18 8.35 0.57
C GLY A 231 -13.38 8.82 2.00
N ILE A 232 -13.53 7.83 2.89
CA ILE A 232 -13.55 8.02 4.33
C ILE A 232 -13.02 6.76 5.00
N GLU A 233 -12.28 6.94 6.10
CA GLU A 233 -12.15 5.90 7.10
C GLU A 233 -13.25 6.11 8.16
N VAL A 234 -14.35 5.36 8.02
CA VAL A 234 -15.50 5.45 8.91
C VAL A 234 -15.35 4.51 10.10
N ASP A 235 -15.65 5.02 11.30
CA ASP A 235 -15.62 4.24 12.51
C ASP A 235 -16.76 3.22 12.54
N ILE A 236 -16.43 1.98 12.90
CA ILE A 236 -17.41 0.97 13.29
C ILE A 236 -17.78 1.24 14.75
N LEU A 237 -19.04 1.54 15.04
CA LEU A 237 -19.53 1.80 16.40
C LEU A 237 -19.67 0.52 17.21
N GLU A 238 -19.87 0.63 18.53
CA GLU A 238 -19.89 -0.53 19.44
C GLU A 238 -20.95 -1.59 19.08
N ASP A 239 -22.04 -1.18 18.45
CA ASP A 239 -23.13 -2.04 17.99
C ASP A 239 -22.99 -2.49 16.52
N GLY A 240 -21.92 -2.10 15.83
CA GLY A 240 -21.69 -2.41 14.42
C GLY A 240 -22.33 -1.46 13.43
N ALA A 241 -23.02 -0.39 13.88
CA ALA A 241 -23.38 0.72 13.01
C ALA A 241 -22.12 1.49 12.56
N LEU A 242 -22.24 2.31 11.51
CA LEU A 242 -21.16 3.18 11.03
C LEU A 242 -21.37 4.61 11.50
N ASP A 243 -20.27 5.34 11.72
CA ASP A 243 -20.30 6.71 12.25
C ASP A 243 -20.75 7.79 11.24
N LEU A 244 -21.26 7.38 10.08
CA LEU A 244 -21.86 8.26 9.07
C LEU A 244 -23.13 7.63 8.48
N PRO A 245 -24.13 8.43 8.08
CA PRO A 245 -25.35 7.91 7.43
C PRO A 245 -25.06 7.27 6.06
N ASP A 246 -25.83 6.23 5.70
CA ASP A 246 -25.73 5.53 4.41
C ASP A 246 -25.75 6.47 3.20
N ALA A 247 -26.62 7.49 3.22
CA ALA A 247 -26.71 8.47 2.12
C ALA A 247 -25.41 9.26 1.89
N VAL A 248 -24.55 9.37 2.90
CA VAL A 248 -23.21 9.96 2.78
C VAL A 248 -22.22 8.92 2.26
N LEU A 249 -22.27 7.70 2.78
CA LEU A 249 -21.36 6.62 2.37
C LEU A 249 -21.58 6.19 0.91
N GLU A 250 -22.83 6.23 0.42
CA GLU A 250 -23.19 5.84 -0.94
C GLU A 250 -22.44 6.65 -2.01
N ILE A 251 -22.16 7.93 -1.75
CA ILE A 251 -21.59 8.86 -2.74
C ILE A 251 -20.06 8.93 -2.74
N LEU A 252 -19.38 8.25 -1.81
CA LEU A 252 -17.92 8.20 -1.73
C LEU A 252 -17.36 7.17 -2.73
N ASP A 253 -16.16 7.39 -3.23
CA ASP A 253 -15.49 6.45 -4.14
C ASP A 253 -15.00 5.20 -3.41
N VAL A 254 -14.58 5.34 -2.14
CA VAL A 254 -14.10 4.25 -1.27
C VAL A 254 -14.55 4.47 0.17
N VAL A 255 -15.03 3.41 0.82
CA VAL A 255 -15.38 3.43 2.25
C VAL A 255 -14.58 2.36 2.99
N ILE A 256 -13.67 2.79 3.85
CA ILE A 256 -12.88 1.93 4.73
C ILE A 256 -13.56 1.96 6.10
N ALA A 257 -13.98 0.81 6.62
CA ALA A 257 -14.61 0.71 7.93
C ALA A 257 -13.63 0.07 8.94
N SER A 258 -13.33 0.80 10.01
CA SER A 258 -12.28 0.41 10.95
C SER A 258 -12.75 0.43 12.41
N PRO A 259 -12.30 -0.52 13.25
CA PRO A 259 -12.56 -0.46 14.68
C PRO A 259 -11.47 0.37 15.39
N HIS A 260 -11.80 1.58 15.88
CA HIS A 260 -10.85 2.37 16.67
C HIS A 260 -11.07 2.33 18.18
N VAL A 261 -12.32 2.15 18.59
CA VAL A 261 -12.74 2.20 20.00
C VAL A 261 -13.26 0.85 20.49
N LYS A 262 -13.21 0.66 21.81
CA LYS A 262 -13.78 -0.52 22.49
C LYS A 262 -13.25 -1.86 21.96
N LEU A 263 -11.98 -1.90 21.58
CA LEU A 263 -11.31 -3.13 21.09
C LEU A 263 -11.28 -4.27 22.13
N ARG A 264 -11.39 -3.94 23.42
CA ARG A 264 -11.46 -4.90 24.53
C ARG A 264 -12.90 -5.28 24.93
N GLN A 265 -13.87 -5.05 24.05
CA GLN A 265 -15.23 -5.53 24.32
C GLN A 265 -15.30 -7.06 24.30
N ASP A 266 -16.41 -7.61 24.79
CA ASP A 266 -16.62 -9.05 24.81
C ASP A 266 -16.42 -9.66 23.41
N PRO A 267 -15.68 -10.79 23.26
CA PRO A 267 -15.36 -11.35 21.95
C PRO A 267 -16.56 -11.73 21.09
N ALA A 268 -17.68 -12.18 21.68
CA ALA A 268 -18.89 -12.48 20.93
C ALA A 268 -19.54 -11.19 20.42
N ALA A 269 -19.61 -10.15 21.26
CA ALA A 269 -20.08 -8.83 20.85
C ALA A 269 -19.19 -8.19 19.77
N MET A 270 -17.86 -8.36 19.87
CA MET A 270 -16.92 -7.89 18.84
C MET A 270 -17.11 -8.64 17.51
N THR A 271 -17.36 -9.95 17.57
CA THR A 271 -17.70 -10.74 16.38
C THR A 271 -18.95 -10.17 15.69
N GLU A 272 -20.04 -9.96 16.41
CA GLU A 272 -21.28 -9.39 15.86
C GLU A 272 -21.08 -7.98 15.27
N ARG A 273 -20.30 -7.12 15.96
CA ARG A 273 -19.94 -5.79 15.48
C ARG A 273 -19.22 -5.86 14.13
N MET A 274 -18.20 -6.71 14.03
CA MET A 274 -17.40 -6.84 12.82
C MET A 274 -18.18 -7.53 11.67
N LEU A 275 -19.03 -8.51 11.98
CA LEU A 275 -19.93 -9.13 10.99
C LEU A 275 -20.88 -8.12 10.37
N ARG A 276 -21.45 -7.20 11.17
CA ARG A 276 -22.32 -6.13 10.67
C ARG A 276 -21.58 -5.19 9.72
N ALA A 277 -20.35 -4.80 10.05
CA ALA A 277 -19.52 -3.98 9.17
C ALA A 277 -19.15 -4.72 7.87
N ALA A 278 -18.75 -5.99 7.96
CA ALA A 278 -18.40 -6.82 6.81
C ALA A 278 -19.60 -7.14 5.88
N ALA A 279 -20.83 -7.07 6.40
CA ALA A 279 -22.07 -7.24 5.63
C ALA A 279 -22.68 -5.90 5.17
N HIS A 280 -22.08 -4.76 5.51
CA HIS A 280 -22.66 -3.45 5.24
C HIS A 280 -22.57 -3.13 3.73
N PRO A 281 -23.67 -2.70 3.07
CA PRO A 281 -23.69 -2.54 1.62
C PRO A 281 -22.70 -1.47 1.12
N HIS A 282 -22.43 -0.45 1.92
CA HIS A 282 -21.54 0.65 1.53
C HIS A 282 -20.09 0.47 1.94
N VAL A 283 -19.71 -0.64 2.59
CA VAL A 283 -18.31 -0.86 3.02
C VAL A 283 -17.51 -1.54 1.91
N ASP A 284 -16.37 -0.95 1.59
CA ASP A 284 -15.45 -1.43 0.55
C ASP A 284 -14.31 -2.25 1.13
N VAL A 285 -13.81 -1.81 2.29
CA VAL A 285 -12.67 -2.39 2.98
C VAL A 285 -12.95 -2.44 4.48
N ILE A 286 -12.53 -3.53 5.15
CA ILE A 286 -12.30 -3.49 6.59
C ILE A 286 -10.85 -3.07 6.84
N GLY A 287 -10.66 -1.85 7.35
CA GLY A 287 -9.35 -1.28 7.68
C GLY A 287 -8.77 -1.88 8.96
N HIS A 288 -7.43 -1.98 9.00
CA HIS A 288 -6.57 -2.59 10.04
C HIS A 288 -7.39 -3.45 11.01
N PRO A 289 -7.84 -4.65 10.58
CA PRO A 289 -9.03 -5.28 11.15
C PRO A 289 -8.97 -5.61 12.64
N THR A 290 -7.77 -5.73 13.21
CA THR A 290 -7.59 -5.99 14.65
C THR A 290 -7.52 -4.68 15.44
N GLY A 291 -7.17 -3.56 14.81
CA GLY A 291 -6.86 -2.29 15.47
C GLY A 291 -5.62 -2.39 16.37
N ARG A 292 -4.76 -3.40 16.20
CA ARG A 292 -3.56 -3.60 17.02
C ARG A 292 -2.53 -2.50 16.79
N ARG A 293 -1.68 -2.29 17.80
CA ARG A 293 -0.44 -1.51 17.68
C ARG A 293 0.67 -2.28 18.38
N PRO A 294 1.54 -3.03 17.66
CA PRO A 294 2.54 -3.89 18.28
C PRO A 294 3.39 -3.14 19.32
N GLY A 295 3.53 -3.72 20.51
CA GLY A 295 4.24 -3.12 21.64
C GLY A 295 3.46 -2.04 22.42
N SER A 296 2.25 -1.68 21.99
CA SER A 296 1.40 -0.67 22.65
C SER A 296 -0.01 -1.16 22.96
N ARG A 297 -0.67 -1.84 22.00
CA ARG A 297 -2.07 -2.29 22.07
C ARG A 297 -2.23 -3.63 21.37
N GLU A 298 -2.72 -4.66 22.06
CA GLU A 298 -2.82 -6.04 21.54
C GLU A 298 -3.82 -6.25 20.39
N GLY A 299 -4.75 -5.31 20.18
CA GLY A 299 -5.83 -5.43 19.18
C GLY A 299 -7.11 -6.02 19.78
N ALA A 300 -8.13 -6.17 18.95
CA ALA A 300 -9.41 -6.79 19.28
C ALA A 300 -9.38 -8.30 19.08
N THR A 301 -10.17 -9.00 19.88
CA THR A 301 -10.35 -10.45 19.79
C THR A 301 -11.79 -10.74 19.36
N TYR A 302 -11.95 -11.48 18.26
CA TYR A 302 -13.24 -11.92 17.74
C TYR A 302 -13.05 -13.17 16.86
N ASP A 303 -14.14 -13.77 16.38
CA ASP A 303 -14.09 -14.86 15.41
C ASP A 303 -13.67 -14.33 14.03
N PHE A 304 -12.36 -14.27 13.81
CA PHE A 304 -11.78 -13.76 12.57
C PHE A 304 -12.20 -14.57 11.35
N GLU A 305 -12.26 -15.89 11.45
CA GLU A 305 -12.65 -16.74 10.33
C GLU A 305 -14.10 -16.48 9.90
N ALA A 306 -15.02 -16.32 10.86
CA ALA A 306 -16.40 -15.95 10.58
C ALA A 306 -16.49 -14.57 9.88
N VAL A 307 -15.79 -13.57 10.41
CA VAL A 307 -15.77 -12.21 9.83
C VAL A 307 -15.17 -12.19 8.44
N PHE A 308 -14.06 -12.90 8.22
CA PHE A 308 -13.39 -12.96 6.91
C PHE A 308 -14.26 -13.66 5.87
N LYS A 309 -14.96 -14.74 6.24
CA LYS A 309 -15.93 -15.39 5.35
C LYS A 309 -17.10 -14.47 5.00
N GLU A 310 -17.60 -13.69 5.96
CA GLU A 310 -18.66 -12.71 5.68
C GLU A 310 -18.15 -11.58 4.77
N ALA A 311 -16.93 -11.07 4.99
CA ALA A 311 -16.30 -10.08 4.12
C ALA A 311 -16.17 -10.62 2.69
N ALA A 312 -15.59 -11.82 2.51
CA ALA A 312 -15.45 -12.47 1.21
C ALA A 312 -16.80 -12.67 0.50
N LYS A 313 -17.83 -13.13 1.23
CA LYS A 313 -19.19 -13.32 0.72
C LYS A 313 -19.81 -12.03 0.19
N ASN A 314 -19.57 -10.90 0.86
CA ASN A 314 -20.07 -9.59 0.44
C ASN A 314 -19.10 -8.88 -0.51
N GLY A 315 -17.94 -9.48 -0.83
CA GLY A 315 -16.88 -8.91 -1.66
C GLY A 315 -16.03 -7.83 -0.98
N VAL A 316 -16.20 -7.63 0.34
CA VAL A 316 -15.48 -6.60 1.11
C VAL A 316 -14.03 -7.04 1.24
N ALA A 317 -13.10 -6.16 0.85
CA ALA A 317 -11.68 -6.45 0.95
C ALA A 317 -11.18 -6.29 2.40
N LEU A 318 -10.08 -6.96 2.72
CA LEU A 318 -9.40 -6.80 4.01
C LEU A 318 -8.08 -6.04 3.81
N GLU A 319 -7.81 -5.11 4.70
CA GLU A 319 -6.58 -4.33 4.66
C GLU A 319 -5.37 -5.08 5.20
N ILE A 320 -4.23 -4.86 4.54
CA ILE A 320 -2.88 -5.11 5.06
C ILE A 320 -2.18 -3.76 5.15
N ASP A 321 -2.44 -3.10 6.27
CA ASP A 321 -1.88 -1.82 6.66
C ASP A 321 -0.42 -2.03 7.04
N CYS A 322 0.48 -1.37 6.32
CA CYS A 322 1.91 -1.47 6.52
C CYS A 322 2.52 -0.32 7.32
N ASP A 323 1.72 0.52 7.99
CA ASP A 323 2.27 1.43 8.98
C ASP A 323 3.06 0.59 10.02
N PRO A 324 4.33 0.92 10.30
CA PRO A 324 5.15 0.13 11.22
C PRO A 324 4.60 0.04 12.66
N ALA A 325 3.72 0.97 13.06
CA ALA A 325 3.01 0.94 14.33
C ALA A 325 1.73 0.09 14.29
N ARG A 326 1.30 -0.43 13.14
CA ARG A 326 0.14 -1.31 12.96
C ARG A 326 0.52 -2.68 12.44
N MET A 327 1.00 -2.74 11.19
CA MET A 327 1.30 -3.97 10.45
C MET A 327 0.13 -4.96 10.53
N ASP A 328 -1.05 -4.54 10.10
CA ASP A 328 -2.32 -5.24 10.34
C ASP A 328 -3.14 -5.36 9.05
N LEU A 329 -3.42 -6.55 8.51
CA LEU A 329 -3.26 -7.88 9.11
C LEU A 329 -1.82 -8.40 9.21
N SER A 330 -1.53 -9.16 10.27
CA SER A 330 -0.28 -9.94 10.33
C SER A 330 -0.20 -10.95 9.17
N PRO A 331 0.99 -11.41 8.76
CA PRO A 331 1.09 -12.44 7.72
C PRO A 331 0.27 -13.71 7.99
N GLU A 332 0.18 -14.13 9.25
CA GLU A 332 -0.62 -15.29 9.67
C GLU A 332 -2.13 -15.03 9.53
N MET A 333 -2.58 -13.84 9.92
CA MET A 333 -3.98 -13.44 9.79
C MET A 333 -4.37 -13.18 8.33
N ALA A 334 -3.48 -12.57 7.56
CA ALA A 334 -3.64 -12.37 6.12
C ALA A 334 -3.71 -13.72 5.39
N ARG A 335 -2.95 -14.73 5.84
CA ARG A 335 -3.07 -16.11 5.34
C ARG A 335 -4.44 -16.70 5.62
N LEU A 336 -4.95 -16.56 6.85
CA LEU A 336 -6.29 -17.02 7.23
C LEU A 336 -7.39 -16.34 6.40
N ALA A 337 -7.27 -15.01 6.20
CA ALA A 337 -8.14 -14.24 5.33
C ALA A 337 -8.15 -14.75 3.89
N TYR A 338 -6.96 -15.08 3.36
CA TYR A 338 -6.83 -15.59 2.00
C TYR A 338 -7.47 -16.97 1.85
N GLU A 339 -7.25 -17.85 2.83
CA GLU A 339 -7.89 -19.17 2.89
C GLU A 339 -9.41 -19.09 3.09
N SER A 340 -9.90 -17.97 3.65
CA SER A 340 -11.32 -17.65 3.78
C SER A 340 -11.94 -17.05 2.50
N GLY A 341 -11.14 -16.79 1.46
CA GLY A 341 -11.59 -16.31 0.15
C GLY A 341 -11.57 -14.79 -0.04
N CYS A 342 -10.93 -14.03 0.86
CA CYS A 342 -10.89 -12.58 0.79
C CYS A 342 -10.01 -12.05 -0.36
N ASN A 343 -10.40 -10.90 -0.88
CA ASN A 343 -9.47 -10.00 -1.58
C ASN A 343 -8.87 -9.02 -0.57
N PHE A 344 -7.77 -8.38 -0.96
CA PHE A 344 -6.98 -7.52 -0.09
C PHE A 344 -6.78 -6.15 -0.71
N VAL A 345 -6.64 -5.16 0.17
CA VAL A 345 -5.98 -3.91 -0.16
C VAL A 345 -4.73 -3.82 0.71
N VAL A 346 -3.69 -3.18 0.18
CA VAL A 346 -2.43 -2.95 0.89
C VAL A 346 -2.11 -1.47 0.77
N ASP A 347 -1.69 -0.86 1.87
CA ASP A 347 -1.52 0.59 1.97
C ASP A 347 -0.64 0.91 3.18
N ALA A 348 -0.27 2.18 3.31
CA ALA A 348 0.59 2.67 4.38
C ALA A 348 -0.14 3.37 5.54
N ASP A 349 -1.48 3.51 5.50
CA ASP A 349 -2.23 4.38 6.41
C ASP A 349 -1.51 5.73 6.59
N ALA A 350 -1.18 6.37 5.46
CA ALA A 350 -0.20 7.44 5.45
C ALA A 350 -0.78 8.77 5.97
N HIS A 351 -0.20 9.33 7.02
CA HIS A 351 -0.48 10.68 7.56
C HIS A 351 0.50 11.74 7.05
N ALA A 352 1.50 11.37 6.26
CA ALA A 352 2.39 12.28 5.57
C ALA A 352 2.87 11.66 4.25
N PRO A 353 3.28 12.47 3.24
CA PRO A 353 3.71 11.96 1.94
C PRO A 353 4.95 11.10 2.02
N ALA A 354 5.68 11.26 3.13
CA ALA A 354 6.68 10.32 3.52
C ALA A 354 6.05 8.91 3.52
N GLU A 355 5.19 8.60 4.48
CA GLU A 355 4.82 7.25 4.91
C GLU A 355 4.40 6.26 3.80
N PHE A 356 3.99 6.70 2.60
CA PHE A 356 3.89 5.84 1.40
C PHE A 356 5.09 4.94 1.12
N ALA A 357 6.31 5.32 1.51
CA ALA A 357 7.47 4.45 1.33
C ALA A 357 7.50 3.23 2.28
N TYR A 358 6.47 3.06 3.13
CA TYR A 358 6.21 1.83 3.85
C TYR A 358 5.54 0.76 3.00
N VAL A 359 4.84 1.10 1.90
CA VAL A 359 4.10 0.13 1.05
C VAL A 359 4.92 -1.10 0.62
N PRO A 360 6.23 -1.01 0.35
CA PRO A 360 7.05 -2.20 0.08
C PRO A 360 7.01 -3.24 1.23
N MET A 361 6.78 -2.82 2.48
CA MET A 361 6.55 -3.70 3.63
C MET A 361 5.21 -4.43 3.56
N ALA A 362 4.15 -3.78 3.05
CA ALA A 362 2.86 -4.43 2.81
C ALA A 362 3.02 -5.60 1.82
N LEU A 363 3.80 -5.39 0.75
CA LEU A 363 4.12 -6.45 -0.21
C LEU A 363 4.90 -7.59 0.42
N TRP A 364 5.84 -7.29 1.32
CA TRP A 364 6.54 -8.32 2.08
C TRP A 364 5.55 -9.14 2.94
N MET A 365 4.64 -8.48 3.65
CA MET A 365 3.61 -9.15 4.45
C MET A 365 2.72 -10.06 3.60
N ALA A 366 2.27 -9.56 2.44
CA ALA A 366 1.45 -10.31 1.50
C ALA A 366 2.20 -11.51 0.89
N ARG A 367 3.48 -11.34 0.50
CA ARG A 367 4.35 -12.44 0.06
C ARG A 367 4.47 -13.52 1.13
N ARG A 368 4.69 -13.10 2.38
CA ARG A 368 4.84 -14.01 3.52
C ARG A 368 3.57 -14.81 3.82
N ALA A 369 2.41 -14.20 3.59
CA ALA A 369 1.09 -14.81 3.65
C ALA A 369 0.76 -15.69 2.42
N GLY A 370 1.58 -15.67 1.36
CA GLY A 370 1.35 -16.40 0.12
C GLY A 370 0.13 -15.87 -0.66
N ILE A 371 -0.11 -14.56 -0.60
CA ILE A 371 -1.20 -13.90 -1.30
C ILE A 371 -0.77 -13.60 -2.74
N PRO A 372 -1.46 -14.12 -3.77
CA PRO A 372 -1.13 -13.84 -5.16
C PRO A 372 -1.59 -12.42 -5.56
N GLN A 373 -0.97 -11.87 -6.62
CA GLN A 373 -1.19 -10.49 -7.05
C GLN A 373 -2.64 -10.17 -7.42
N ASP A 374 -3.34 -11.12 -8.03
CA ASP A 374 -4.73 -10.96 -8.49
C ASP A 374 -5.74 -10.78 -7.33
N ARG A 375 -5.33 -11.15 -6.11
CA ARG A 375 -6.07 -10.94 -4.87
C ARG A 375 -5.83 -9.59 -4.22
N ILE A 376 -4.85 -8.80 -4.68
CA ILE A 376 -4.54 -7.48 -4.13
C ILE A 376 -5.07 -6.42 -5.09
N LEU A 377 -6.08 -5.66 -4.68
CA LEU A 377 -6.80 -4.73 -5.54
C LEU A 377 -5.91 -3.55 -5.98
N ASN A 378 -4.90 -3.18 -5.20
CA ASN A 378 -3.99 -2.07 -5.53
C ASN A 378 -3.13 -2.29 -6.79
N PHE A 379 -3.11 -3.50 -7.35
CA PHE A 379 -2.45 -3.79 -8.64
C PHE A 379 -3.36 -3.58 -9.84
N ARG A 380 -4.64 -3.28 -9.61
CA ARG A 380 -5.62 -3.10 -10.68
C ARG A 380 -5.59 -1.66 -11.18
N PRO A 381 -5.73 -1.42 -12.49
CA PRO A 381 -6.02 -0.10 -13.02
C PRO A 381 -7.26 0.51 -12.35
N LEU A 382 -7.37 1.84 -12.39
CA LEU A 382 -8.40 2.59 -11.68
C LEU A 382 -9.83 2.08 -11.94
N ASP A 383 -10.18 1.81 -13.19
CA ASP A 383 -11.50 1.32 -13.59
C ASP A 383 -11.80 -0.06 -12.99
N GLU A 384 -10.82 -0.97 -13.04
CA GLU A 384 -10.93 -2.29 -12.42
C GLU A 384 -11.00 -2.24 -10.89
N LEU A 385 -10.30 -1.30 -10.26
CA LEU A 385 -10.41 -1.04 -8.82
C LEU A 385 -11.83 -0.56 -8.47
N THR A 386 -12.33 0.47 -9.16
CA THR A 386 -13.65 1.02 -8.86
C THR A 386 -14.77 0.00 -9.12
N MET A 387 -14.65 -0.80 -10.19
CA MET A 387 -15.59 -1.90 -10.45
C MET A 387 -15.58 -2.96 -9.35
N ALA A 388 -14.45 -3.19 -8.68
CA ALA A 388 -14.39 -4.13 -7.55
C ALA A 388 -15.20 -3.65 -6.33
N PHE A 389 -15.42 -2.33 -6.20
CA PHE A 389 -16.21 -1.73 -5.13
C PHE A 389 -17.69 -1.55 -5.48
N GLU A 390 -18.02 -1.48 -6.78
CA GLU A 390 -19.39 -1.46 -7.30
C GLU A 390 -20.07 -2.85 -7.22
N ARG A 391 -20.41 -3.30 -6.00
CA ARG A 391 -21.16 -4.55 -5.71
C ARG A 391 -22.68 -4.43 -5.91
#